data_AF-A0A0D0DER1-F1
#
_entry.id   AF-A0A0D0DER1-F1
#
_cell.length_a   1.000
_cell.length_b   1.000
_cell.length_c   1.000
_cell.angle_alpha   90.00
_cell.angle_beta   90.00
_cell.angle_gamma   90.00
#
_symmetry.space_group_name_H-M   'P 1'
#
loop_
_entity.id
_entity.type
_entity.pdbx_description
1 polymer ?
#
loop_
_entity_poly.entity_id
_entity_poly.type
_entity_poly.pdbx_seq_one_letter_code
_entity_poly.pdbx_strand_id
1 'polypeptide(L)'
;LSTSGTVKAYSVVAWLANLPESQKDNHKPAFVNFKNVVWHKAFYILLESIIKYVKTGFWFKCADKILQLLFPMILILSGDYEEQ
;
A
#
# COMPACT_ATOMS: atom_id res chain seq x y z
N LEU A 1 23.56 -14.13 -21.09
CA LEU A 1 23.62 -13.90 -19.62
C LEU A 1 22.20 -14.16 -19.07
N SER A 2 21.68 -15.40 -19.12
CA SER A 2 21.83 -16.48 -18.12
C SER A 2 21.50 -15.97 -16.72
N THR A 3 20.44 -16.33 -16.00
CA THR A 3 19.62 -17.56 -15.94
C THR A 3 18.15 -17.22 -15.71
N SER A 4 17.23 -18.05 -16.22
CA SER A 4 15.79 -17.94 -15.99
C SER A 4 15.45 -18.23 -14.52
N GLY A 5 15.54 -17.21 -13.66
CA GLY A 5 14.91 -17.22 -12.35
C GLY A 5 13.46 -16.74 -12.49
N THR A 6 12.49 -17.58 -12.12
CA THR A 6 11.08 -17.16 -12.07
C THR A 6 10.93 -16.06 -11.03
N VAL A 7 10.77 -14.81 -11.45
CA VAL A 7 10.43 -13.70 -10.55
C VAL A 7 8.98 -13.88 -10.10
N LYS A 8 8.79 -14.16 -8.81
CA LYS A 8 7.45 -14.26 -8.19
C LYS A 8 7.10 -12.91 -7.56
N ALA A 9 5.96 -12.35 -7.93
CA ALA A 9 5.40 -11.17 -7.28
C ALA A 9 4.39 -11.61 -6.22
N TYR A 10 4.44 -10.98 -5.05
CA TYR A 10 3.51 -11.22 -3.95
C TYR A 10 2.76 -9.93 -3.65
N SER A 11 1.46 -9.91 -3.94
CA SER A 11 0.63 -8.73 -3.74
C SER A 11 0.13 -8.64 -2.30
N VAL A 12 0.38 -7.50 -1.65
CA VAL A 12 -0.20 -7.16 -0.35
C VAL A 12 -1.16 -5.99 -0.55
N VAL A 13 -2.42 -6.18 -0.16
CA VAL A 13 -3.44 -5.13 -0.22
C VAL A 13 -3.61 -4.54 1.18
N ALA A 14 -3.28 -3.26 1.32
CA ALA A 14 -3.53 -2.49 2.53
C ALA A 14 -4.80 -1.65 2.34
N TRP A 15 -5.82 -1.89 3.15
CA TRP A 15 -7.00 -1.04 3.22
C TRP A 15 -6.78 0.05 4.26
N LEU A 16 -6.96 1.31 3.89
CA LEU A 16 -6.99 2.40 4.86
C LEU A 16 -8.40 2.47 5.48
N ALA A 17 -8.47 2.66 6.79
CA ALA A 17 -9.76 2.71 7.50
C ALA A 17 -10.61 3.90 7.03
N ASN A 18 -11.89 3.64 6.79
CA ASN A 18 -12.88 4.70 6.58
C ASN A 18 -13.10 5.43 7.90
N LEU A 19 -12.90 6.74 7.91
CA LEU A 19 -13.23 7.59 9.05
C LEU A 19 -14.76 7.60 9.25
N PRO A 20 -15.26 7.50 10.49
CA PRO A 20 -16.70 7.57 10.74
C PRO A 20 -17.23 8.93 10.29
N GLU A 21 -18.08 8.93 9.28
CA GLU A 21 -18.73 10.12 8.74
C GLU A 21 -20.12 10.25 9.35
N SER A 22 -20.41 11.38 9.98
CA SER A 22 -21.76 11.68 10.47
C SER A 22 -22.60 12.27 9.35
N GLN A 23 -23.93 12.11 9.38
CA GLN A 23 -24.84 12.76 8.42
C GLN A 23 -24.67 14.29 8.37
N LYS A 24 -24.11 14.90 9.42
CA LYS A 24 -23.83 16.33 9.48
C LYS A 24 -22.54 16.73 8.76
N ASP A 25 -21.64 15.79 8.50
CA ASP A 25 -20.34 16.02 7.86
C ASP A 25 -20.33 15.61 6.38
N ASN A 26 -21.38 14.89 5.96
CA ASN A 26 -21.62 14.48 4.58
C ASN A 26 -21.48 15.67 3.61
N HIS A 27 -20.67 15.48 2.57
CA HIS A 27 -20.41 16.44 1.48
C HIS A 27 -19.81 17.79 1.90
N LYS A 28 -19.33 17.96 3.13
CA LYS A 28 -18.63 19.20 3.51
C LYS A 28 -17.20 19.20 2.96
N PRO A 29 -16.78 20.25 2.23
CA PRO A 29 -15.40 20.36 1.73
C PRO A 29 -14.36 20.26 2.86
N ALA A 30 -14.69 20.77 4.05
CA ALA A 30 -13.83 20.68 5.23
C ALA A 30 -13.60 19.23 5.68
N PHE A 31 -14.62 18.38 5.63
CA PHE A 31 -14.51 16.97 6.02
C PHE A 31 -13.75 16.17 4.95
N VAL A 32 -13.97 16.45 3.66
CA VAL A 32 -13.17 15.88 2.57
C VAL A 32 -11.69 16.24 2.72
N ASN A 33 -11.37 17.51 2.99
CA ASN A 33 -9.99 17.94 3.20
C ASN A 33 -9.36 17.27 4.44
N PHE A 34 -10.12 17.12 5.51
CA PHE A 34 -9.68 16.37 6.69
C PHE A 34 -9.37 14.90 6.35
N LYS A 35 -10.25 14.22 5.61
CA LYS A 35 -10.02 12.84 5.13
C LYS A 35 -8.73 12.77 4.29
N ASN A 36 -8.49 13.71 3.38
CA ASN A 36 -7.28 13.76 2.57
C ASN A 36 -6.01 13.92 3.43
N VAL A 37 -6.02 14.83 4.41
CA VAL A 37 -4.86 15.03 5.30
C VAL A 37 -4.55 13.76 6.09
N VAL A 38 -5.57 13.11 6.65
CA VAL A 38 -5.41 11.85 7.38
C VAL A 38 -4.87 10.76 6.46
N TRP A 39 -5.41 10.66 5.25
CA TRP A 39 -4.98 9.68 4.25
C TRP A 39 -3.51 9.85 3.89
N HIS A 40 -3.09 11.07 3.52
CA HIS A 40 -1.70 11.35 3.15
C HIS A 40 -0.72 11.09 4.31
N LYS A 41 -1.12 11.44 5.54
CA LYS A 41 -0.28 11.20 6.72
C LYS A 41 -0.12 9.70 7.02
N ALA A 42 -1.21 8.94 6.93
CA ALA A 42 -1.16 7.49 7.13
C ALA A 42 -0.34 6.80 6.03
N PHE A 43 -0.52 7.22 4.77
CA PHE A 43 0.26 6.72 3.65
C PHE A 43 1.76 7.01 3.84
N TYR A 44 2.11 8.20 4.31
CA TYR A 44 3.51 8.55 4.59
C TYR A 44 4.14 7.65 5.66
N ILE A 45 3.43 7.36 6.76
CA ILE A 45 3.90 6.42 7.80
C ILE A 45 4.16 5.03 7.20
N LEU A 46 3.28 4.57 6.31
CA LEU A 46 3.48 3.30 5.60
C LEU A 46 4.74 3.34 4.72
N LEU A 47 4.97 4.43 3.97
CA LEU A 47 6.18 4.60 3.17
C LEU A 47 7.46 4.58 4.02
N GLU A 48 7.47 5.23 5.18
CA GLU A 48 8.62 5.22 6.10
C GLU A 48 8.97 3.81 6.61
N SER A 49 7.98 2.94 6.75
CA SER A 49 8.22 1.54 7.11
C SER A 49 8.86 0.75 5.96
N ILE A 50 8.45 1.04 4.72
CA ILE A 50 8.85 0.31 3.51
C ILE A 50 10.23 0.76 3.01
N ILE A 51 10.56 2.06 3.11
CA ILE A 51 11.77 2.64 2.52
C ILE A 51 13.06 1.94 3.00
N LYS A 52 13.03 1.42 4.23
CA LYS A 52 14.13 0.66 4.85
C LYS A 52 14.50 -0.59 4.04
N TYR A 53 13.52 -1.20 3.38
CA TYR A 53 13.68 -2.46 2.64
C TYR A 53 13.84 -2.25 1.13
N VAL A 54 13.70 -1.03 0.62
CA VAL A 54 13.84 -0.74 -0.82
C VAL A 54 15.27 -1.01 -1.31
N LYS A 55 16.28 -0.69 -0.49
CA LYS A 55 17.70 -0.86 -0.87
C LYS A 55 18.27 -2.23 -0.50
N THR A 56 17.86 -2.77 0.63
CA THR A 56 18.44 -3.99 1.21
C THR A 56 17.62 -5.25 0.91
N GLY A 57 16.35 -5.08 0.54
CA GLY A 57 15.38 -6.18 0.46
C GLY A 57 15.03 -6.74 1.84
N PHE A 58 14.16 -7.75 1.86
CA PHE A 58 13.75 -8.48 3.05
C PHE A 58 13.77 -9.99 2.76
N TRP A 59 14.47 -10.75 3.60
CA TRP A 59 14.51 -12.21 3.50
C TRP A 59 13.23 -12.81 4.08
N PHE A 60 12.44 -13.46 3.23
CA PHE A 60 11.20 -14.09 3.62
C PHE A 60 11.22 -15.59 3.32
N LYS A 61 10.83 -16.40 4.30
CA LYS A 61 10.67 -17.84 4.11
C LYS A 61 9.29 -18.11 3.54
N CYS A 62 9.24 -18.49 2.27
CA CYS A 62 7.98 -18.81 1.59
C CYS A 62 7.40 -20.16 2.07
N ALA A 63 6.14 -20.41 1.68
CA ALA A 63 5.42 -21.64 2.02
C ALA A 63 6.11 -22.92 1.49
N ASP A 64 6.87 -22.79 0.39
CA ASP A 64 7.73 -23.84 -0.18
C ASP A 64 9.03 -24.08 0.64
N LYS A 65 9.17 -23.44 1.80
CA LYS A 65 10.32 -23.48 2.71
C LYS A 65 11.61 -22.89 2.13
N ILE A 66 11.54 -22.22 0.98
CA ILE A 66 12.67 -21.54 0.34
C ILE A 66 12.78 -20.11 0.89
N LEU A 67 14.00 -19.70 1.23
CA LEU A 67 14.30 -18.32 1.61
C LEU A 67 14.47 -17.48 0.34
N GLN A 68 13.66 -16.45 0.17
CA GLN A 68 13.71 -15.57 -0.99
C GLN A 68 13.94 -14.12 -0.54
N LEU A 69 14.76 -13.38 -1.28
CA LEU A 69 14.96 -11.95 -1.07
C LEU A 69 13.88 -11.17 -1.81
N LEU A 70 13.00 -10.51 -1.06
CA LEU A 70 11.90 -9.73 -1.60
C LEU A 70 12.24 -8.25 -1.59
N PHE A 71 11.88 -7.55 -2.65
CA PHE A 71 11.95 -6.10 -2.73
C PHE A 71 10.53 -5.52 -2.79
N PRO A 72 10.20 -4.55 -1.93
CA PRO A 72 8.90 -3.92 -1.97
C PRO A 72 8.75 -3.08 -3.25
N MET A 73 7.61 -3.22 -3.92
CA MET A 73 7.20 -2.41 -5.06
C MET A 73 5.82 -1.82 -4.76
N ILE A 74 5.69 -0.50 -4.91
CA ILE A 74 4.43 0.21 -4.63
C ILE A 74 3.72 0.45 -5.95
N LEU A 75 2.52 -0.12 -6.10
CA LEU A 75 1.64 0.08 -7.23
C LEU A 75 0.46 0.94 -6.76
N ILE A 76 0.34 2.15 -7.30
CA ILE A 76 -0.80 3.03 -7.05
C ILE A 76 -1.77 2.84 -8.20
N LEU A 77 -2.88 2.16 -7.93
CA LEU A 77 -3.97 2.00 -8.88
C LEU A 77 -4.99 3.12 -8.61
N SER A 78 -5.06 4.10 -9.51
CA SER A 78 -6.15 5.08 -9.52
C SER A 78 -7.27 4.49 -10.38
N GLY A 79 -8.31 3.95 -9.74
CA GLY A 79 -9.55 3.59 -10.42
C GLY A 79 -10.55 4.73 -10.26
N ASP A 80 -11.13 5.18 -11.36
CA ASP A 80 -12.30 6.05 -11.32
C ASP A 80 -13.50 5.15 -10.97
N TYR A 81 -13.85 5.10 -9.69
CA TYR A 81 -14.96 4.29 -9.21
C TYR A 81 -16.25 5.10 -9.40
N GLU A 82 -16.70 5.20 -10.65
CA GLU A 82 -18.05 5.64 -10.99
C GLU A 82 -19.02 4.66 -10.32
N GLU A 83 -19.75 5.12 -9.30
CA GLU A 83 -20.74 4.34 -8.56
C GLU A 83 -21.78 3.75 -9.55
N GLN A 84 -21.88 2.42 -9.55
CA GLN A 84 -22.81 1.66 -10.38
C GLN A 84 -24.14 1.42 -9.65
#